data_AF-X1JTL6-F1
#
_entry.id   AF-X1JTL6-F1
#
_cell.length_a   1.000
_cell.length_b   1.000
_cell.length_c   1.000
_cell.angle_alpha   90.00
_cell.angle_beta   90.00
_cell.angle_gamma   90.00
#
_symmetry.space_group_name_H-M   'P 1'
#
loop_
_entity.id
_entity.type
_entity.pdbx_description
1 polymer ?
#
loop_
_entity_poly.entity_id
_entity_poly.type
_entity_poly.pdbx_seq_one_letter_code
_entity_poly.pdbx_strand_id
1 'polypeptide(L)'
;KLGKIEAGINYEKLTEYNVFIIGVPFAESHISSEEIESLTNYVKDGGSLLIINDKGGEIENKNNLNELTKNFGIKFNPDQLFDDENYSKDISRPIIKDFNKHFITRDITQIVHSNGCTIEIDESVETEDIDVSAIAFSSEGSAWHKIFDGEDWGDEPVKKLPVLAIGHYGLGKIVAIGNLSLFVLMRIIKS
;
A
#
# COMPACT_ATOMS: atom_id res chain seq x y z
N LYS A 1 -5.25 -10.57 20.10
CA LYS A 1 -5.45 -9.46 21.08
C LYS A 1 -5.50 -8.18 20.26
N LEU A 2 -6.52 -7.33 20.43
CA LEU A 2 -6.55 -6.00 19.81
C LEU A 2 -5.95 -5.04 20.84
N GLY A 3 -4.84 -4.37 20.50
CA GLY A 3 -4.13 -3.47 21.39
C GLY A 3 -3.64 -2.26 20.62
N LYS A 4 -3.76 -1.07 21.23
CA LYS A 4 -3.17 0.16 20.71
C LYS A 4 -1.81 0.35 21.38
N ILE A 5 -0.75 0.54 20.61
CA ILE A 5 0.58 0.83 21.14
C ILE A 5 0.65 2.34 21.39
N GLU A 6 0.58 2.76 22.66
CA GLU A 6 0.57 4.19 23.04
C GLU A 6 1.95 4.71 23.49
N ALA A 7 2.96 3.83 23.60
CA ALA A 7 4.28 4.15 24.15
C ALA A 7 5.44 3.70 23.22
N GLY A 8 5.33 4.02 21.93
CA GLY A 8 6.34 3.69 20.91
C GLY A 8 6.34 2.22 20.48
N ILE A 9 6.69 1.98 19.22
CA ILE A 9 6.78 0.68 18.59
C ILE A 9 8.14 0.04 18.96
N ASN A 10 8.13 -1.17 19.51
CA ASN A 10 9.37 -1.92 19.73
C ASN A 10 9.15 -3.41 19.48
N TYR A 11 10.25 -4.12 19.23
CA TYR A 11 10.21 -5.52 18.83
C TYR A 11 9.51 -6.42 19.87
N GLU A 12 9.83 -6.28 21.16
CA GLU A 12 9.23 -7.11 22.23
C GLU A 12 7.69 -7.02 22.22
N LYS A 13 7.13 -5.81 22.12
CA LYS A 13 5.68 -5.61 22.04
C LYS A 13 5.09 -6.20 20.75
N LEU A 14 5.79 -6.06 19.62
CA LEU A 14 5.32 -6.55 18.31
C LEU A 14 5.18 -8.07 18.31
N THR A 15 6.10 -8.80 18.95
CA THR A 15 6.07 -10.27 18.99
C THR A 15 4.86 -10.86 19.73
N GLU A 16 4.11 -10.06 20.50
CA GLU A 16 2.81 -10.48 21.07
C GLU A 16 1.69 -10.60 20.01
N TYR A 17 1.90 -10.10 18.79
CA TYR A 17 0.89 -10.00 17.74
C TYR A 17 1.32 -10.69 16.46
N ASN A 18 0.38 -11.33 15.76
CA ASN A 18 0.66 -11.97 14.46
C ASN A 18 0.62 -11.00 13.28
N VAL A 19 -0.12 -9.90 13.42
CA VAL A 19 -0.28 -8.88 12.39
C VAL A 19 -0.22 -7.51 13.04
N PHE A 20 0.57 -6.62 12.46
CA PHE A 20 0.59 -5.20 12.78
C PHE A 20 0.05 -4.39 11.59
N ILE A 21 -0.86 -3.46 11.86
CA ILE A 21 -1.56 -2.69 10.83
C ILE A 21 -1.17 -1.22 10.98
N ILE A 22 -0.68 -0.63 9.90
CA ILE A 22 -0.38 0.80 9.80
C ILE A 22 -1.38 1.41 8.81
N GLY A 23 -2.41 2.05 9.36
CA GLY A 23 -3.46 2.71 8.58
C GLY A 23 -3.20 4.20 8.49
N VAL A 24 -2.75 4.68 7.33
CA VAL A 24 -2.51 6.09 6.96
C VAL A 24 -2.15 6.96 8.16
N PRO A 25 -0.89 6.96 8.61
CA PRO A 25 -0.45 7.87 9.66
C PRO A 25 -0.67 9.31 9.18
N PHE A 26 -1.39 10.10 9.97
CA PHE A 26 -1.62 11.51 9.70
C PHE A 26 -0.84 12.38 10.69
N ALA A 27 -0.65 13.65 10.33
CA ALA A 27 -0.16 14.72 11.20
C ALA A 27 1.28 14.53 11.72
N GLU A 28 2.24 14.31 10.83
CA GLU A 28 3.68 14.27 11.16
C GLU A 28 4.08 13.12 12.09
N SER A 29 3.24 12.07 12.15
CA SER A 29 3.52 10.82 12.86
C SER A 29 4.57 10.01 12.10
N HIS A 30 5.83 10.41 12.23
CA HIS A 30 6.97 9.72 11.63
C HIS A 30 7.35 8.49 12.46
N ILE A 31 7.61 7.39 11.77
CA ILE A 31 8.18 6.17 12.35
C ILE A 31 9.68 6.39 12.51
N SER A 32 10.22 6.24 13.71
CA SER A 32 11.67 6.44 13.92
C SER A 32 12.50 5.32 13.30
N SER A 33 13.81 5.53 13.12
CA SER A 33 14.72 4.48 12.62
C SER A 33 14.72 3.22 13.50
N GLU A 34 14.61 3.37 14.82
CA GLU A 34 14.53 2.25 15.77
C GLU A 34 13.20 1.50 15.65
N GLU A 35 12.11 2.21 15.37
CA GLU A 35 10.80 1.62 15.10
C GLU A 35 10.80 0.88 13.75
N ILE A 36 11.44 1.46 12.72
CA ILE A 36 11.64 0.81 11.41
C ILE A 36 12.46 -0.47 11.57
N GLU A 37 13.56 -0.44 12.31
CA GLU A 37 14.37 -1.63 12.60
C GLU A 37 13.53 -2.68 13.35
N SER A 38 12.77 -2.27 14.36
CA SER A 38 11.89 -3.16 15.12
C SER A 38 10.83 -3.83 14.23
N LEU A 39 10.20 -3.07 13.33
CA LEU A 39 9.19 -3.58 12.39
C LEU A 39 9.83 -4.50 11.36
N THR A 40 11.00 -4.15 10.84
CA THR A 40 11.74 -4.94 9.84
C THR A 40 12.16 -6.29 10.43
N ASN A 41 12.70 -6.31 11.65
CA ASN A 41 13.02 -7.55 12.37
C ASN A 41 11.76 -8.36 12.70
N TYR A 42 10.69 -7.69 13.13
CA TYR A 42 9.41 -8.35 13.38
C TYR A 42 8.89 -9.11 12.14
N VAL A 43 8.94 -8.50 10.95
CA VAL A 43 8.56 -9.20 9.72
C VAL A 43 9.51 -10.35 9.44
N LYS A 44 10.82 -10.10 9.48
CA LYS A 44 11.84 -11.13 9.22
C LYS A 44 11.62 -12.40 10.04
N ASP A 45 11.21 -12.25 11.29
CA ASP A 45 10.99 -13.34 12.25
C ASP A 45 9.59 -14.00 12.17
N GLY A 46 8.76 -13.61 11.19
CA GLY A 46 7.47 -14.24 10.92
C GLY A 46 6.25 -13.38 11.22
N GLY A 47 6.45 -12.14 11.67
CA GLY A 47 5.41 -11.14 11.79
C GLY A 47 4.83 -10.73 10.43
N SER A 48 3.62 -10.18 10.43
CA SER A 48 2.99 -9.70 9.19
C SER A 48 2.60 -8.23 9.28
N LEU A 49 2.82 -7.48 8.21
CA LEU A 49 2.41 -6.09 8.09
C LEU A 49 1.29 -5.92 7.07
N LEU A 50 0.28 -5.15 7.46
CA LEU A 50 -0.65 -4.51 6.53
C LEU A 50 -0.41 -3.00 6.58
N ILE A 51 0.06 -2.44 5.47
CA ILE A 51 0.46 -1.03 5.37
C ILE A 51 -0.45 -0.35 4.36
N ILE A 52 -1.05 0.76 4.78
CA ILE A 52 -2.03 1.47 3.98
C ILE A 52 -1.60 2.93 3.91
N ASN A 53 -1.52 3.45 2.69
CA ASN A 53 -1.43 4.88 2.44
C ASN A 53 -2.69 5.33 1.67
N ASP A 54 -2.78 6.60 1.32
CA ASP A 54 -3.89 7.13 0.53
C ASP A 54 -3.41 8.22 -0.42
N LYS A 55 -4.37 8.96 -1.01
CA LYS A 55 -4.14 10.15 -1.85
C LYS A 55 -2.85 10.89 -1.50
N GLY A 56 -2.02 11.12 -2.51
CA GLY A 56 -0.81 11.92 -2.43
C GLY A 56 0.33 11.30 -1.64
N GLY A 57 0.22 10.03 -1.24
CA GLY A 57 1.27 9.27 -0.58
C GLY A 57 1.79 9.97 0.67
N GLU A 58 3.10 9.95 0.87
CA GLU A 58 3.73 10.60 2.03
C GLU A 58 3.62 12.13 2.03
N ILE A 59 3.54 12.75 0.85
CA ILE A 59 3.56 14.21 0.70
C ILE A 59 2.29 14.83 1.27
N GLU A 60 1.10 14.33 0.87
CA GLU A 60 -0.16 14.85 1.41
C GLU A 60 -0.42 14.35 2.83
N ASN A 61 -0.06 13.10 3.15
CA ASN A 61 -0.35 12.51 4.46
C ASN A 61 0.68 12.91 5.54
N LYS A 62 1.79 13.55 5.15
CA LYS A 62 2.87 14.02 6.04
C LYS A 62 3.40 12.92 6.96
N ASN A 63 3.77 11.79 6.36
CA ASN A 63 4.38 10.64 7.03
C ASN A 63 5.62 10.17 6.27
N ASN A 64 6.32 9.16 6.82
CA ASN A 64 7.53 8.57 6.25
C ASN A 64 7.39 7.05 6.01
N LEU A 65 6.21 6.58 5.59
CA LEU A 65 5.97 5.16 5.36
C LEU A 65 6.94 4.49 4.38
N ASN A 66 7.40 5.20 3.34
CA ASN A 66 8.39 4.72 2.38
C ASN A 66 9.76 4.49 3.01
N GLU A 67 10.10 5.13 4.14
CA GLU A 67 11.33 4.78 4.87
C GLU A 67 11.28 3.36 5.44
N LEU A 68 10.08 2.88 5.80
CA LEU A 68 9.83 1.49 6.17
C LEU A 68 9.68 0.59 4.95
N THR A 69 8.78 0.94 4.01
CA THR A 69 8.38 0.00 2.95
C THR A 69 9.44 -0.24 1.88
N LYS A 70 10.39 0.68 1.69
CA LYS A 70 11.52 0.48 0.77
C LYS A 70 12.39 -0.72 1.15
N ASN A 71 12.42 -1.11 2.44
CA ASN A 71 13.14 -2.31 2.90
C ASN A 71 12.51 -3.60 2.35
N PHE A 72 11.29 -3.53 1.81
CA PHE A 72 10.55 -4.64 1.21
C PHE A 72 10.29 -4.42 -0.29
N GLY A 73 10.92 -3.42 -0.91
CA GLY A 73 10.77 -3.15 -2.35
C GLY A 73 9.44 -2.50 -2.71
N ILE A 74 8.79 -1.82 -1.76
CA ILE A 74 7.49 -1.17 -1.97
C ILE A 74 7.63 0.32 -1.71
N LYS A 75 7.09 1.14 -2.63
CA LYS A 75 7.02 2.59 -2.47
C LYS A 75 5.64 3.11 -2.85
N PHE A 76 5.03 3.89 -1.98
CA PHE A 76 3.81 4.65 -2.29
C PHE A 76 4.18 5.90 -3.07
N ASN A 77 3.55 6.07 -4.23
CA ASN A 77 3.79 7.24 -5.06
C ASN A 77 3.08 8.47 -4.48
N PRO A 78 3.67 9.67 -4.65
CA PRO A 78 3.02 10.92 -4.27
C PRO A 78 2.01 11.32 -5.34
N ASP A 79 0.99 10.49 -5.53
CA ASP A 79 0.00 10.65 -6.60
C ASP A 79 -1.44 10.36 -6.14
N GLN A 80 -2.39 10.64 -7.03
CA GLN A 80 -3.77 10.18 -6.92
C GLN A 80 -4.19 9.55 -8.26
N LEU A 81 -4.70 8.33 -8.21
CA LEU A 81 -5.18 7.62 -9.40
C LEU A 81 -6.61 8.03 -9.78
N PHE A 82 -6.83 8.20 -11.08
CA PHE A 82 -8.10 8.48 -11.72
C PHE A 82 -8.32 7.53 -12.92
N ASP A 83 -9.56 7.41 -13.37
CA ASP A 83 -9.92 6.66 -14.58
C ASP A 83 -11.15 7.29 -15.24
N ASP A 84 -11.06 7.56 -16.53
CA ASP A 84 -12.10 8.26 -17.31
C ASP A 84 -13.19 7.33 -17.85
N GLU A 85 -13.00 6.01 -17.79
CA GLU A 85 -13.92 5.02 -18.36
C GLU A 85 -14.41 3.99 -17.33
N ASN A 86 -13.51 3.49 -16.49
CA ASN A 86 -13.78 2.44 -15.51
C ASN A 86 -13.77 3.02 -14.10
N TYR A 87 -14.79 3.81 -13.77
CA TYR A 87 -14.97 4.37 -12.44
C TYR A 87 -16.36 4.09 -11.88
N SER A 88 -16.51 4.29 -10.57
CA SER A 88 -17.81 4.15 -9.90
C SER A 88 -18.65 5.43 -10.02
N LYS A 89 -18.66 6.27 -8.97
CA LYS A 89 -19.48 7.50 -8.91
C LYS A 89 -18.83 8.71 -9.56
N ASP A 90 -17.51 8.74 -9.55
CA ASP A 90 -16.68 9.84 -10.04
C ASP A 90 -15.31 9.28 -10.45
N ILE A 91 -14.61 9.97 -11.35
CA ILE A 91 -13.35 9.52 -11.96
C ILE A 91 -12.22 9.31 -10.94
N SER A 92 -12.31 9.87 -9.73
CA SER A 92 -11.35 9.63 -8.64
C SER A 92 -11.61 8.32 -7.89
N ARG A 93 -12.58 7.52 -8.35
CA ARG A 93 -12.92 6.20 -7.81
C ARG A 93 -12.82 5.13 -8.91
N PRO A 94 -11.62 4.89 -9.46
CA PRO A 94 -11.39 3.84 -10.42
C PRO A 94 -11.84 2.47 -9.90
N ILE A 95 -12.43 1.68 -10.79
CA ILE A 95 -12.81 0.28 -10.59
C ILE A 95 -11.67 -0.58 -11.13
N ILE A 96 -10.94 -1.19 -10.21
CA ILE A 96 -9.81 -2.07 -10.51
C ILE A 96 -10.33 -3.47 -10.77
N LYS A 97 -10.01 -4.01 -11.95
CA LYS A 97 -10.40 -5.37 -12.40
C LYS A 97 -9.20 -6.23 -12.81
N ASP A 98 -8.04 -5.61 -13.00
CA ASP A 98 -6.82 -6.29 -13.42
C ASP A 98 -6.09 -6.80 -12.17
N PHE A 99 -6.14 -8.11 -11.96
CA PHE A 99 -5.51 -8.78 -10.84
C PHE A 99 -4.58 -9.88 -11.34
N ASN A 100 -3.38 -9.95 -10.76
CA ASN A 100 -2.58 -11.17 -10.88
C ASN A 100 -3.23 -12.29 -10.06
N LYS A 101 -3.05 -13.53 -10.53
CA LYS A 101 -3.53 -14.71 -9.81
C LYS A 101 -2.79 -14.83 -8.49
N HIS A 102 -3.51 -14.60 -7.40
CA HIS A 102 -2.99 -14.77 -6.06
C HIS A 102 -4.10 -15.25 -5.13
N PHE A 103 -3.75 -15.92 -4.03
CA PHE A 103 -4.75 -16.42 -3.08
C PHE A 103 -5.59 -15.29 -2.48
N ILE A 104 -4.98 -14.11 -2.27
CA ILE A 104 -5.64 -12.92 -1.70
C ILE A 104 -6.68 -12.33 -2.67
N THR A 105 -6.43 -12.41 -3.98
CA THR A 105 -7.33 -11.90 -5.03
C THR A 105 -8.27 -12.97 -5.57
N ARG A 106 -8.24 -14.19 -5.01
CA ARG A 106 -9.14 -15.26 -5.43
C ARG A 106 -10.59 -14.85 -5.17
N ASP A 107 -11.42 -15.01 -6.19
CA ASP A 107 -12.84 -14.65 -6.20
C ASP A 107 -13.13 -13.14 -6.05
N ILE A 108 -12.10 -12.29 -6.10
CA ILE A 108 -12.28 -10.83 -6.23
C ILE A 108 -12.40 -10.51 -7.73
N THR A 109 -13.56 -9.98 -8.12
CA THR A 109 -13.83 -9.59 -9.51
C THR A 109 -13.52 -8.12 -9.78
N GLN A 110 -13.68 -7.27 -8.77
CA GLN A 110 -13.36 -5.86 -8.83
C GLN A 110 -13.22 -5.25 -7.43
N ILE A 111 -12.44 -4.17 -7.33
CA ILE A 111 -12.38 -3.30 -6.15
C ILE A 111 -12.53 -1.84 -6.58
N VAL A 112 -12.98 -0.97 -5.67
CA VAL A 112 -13.07 0.48 -5.93
C VAL A 112 -11.94 1.18 -5.18
N HIS A 113 -10.98 1.74 -5.91
CA HIS A 113 -9.80 2.42 -5.36
C HIS A 113 -10.10 3.93 -5.23
N SER A 114 -10.78 4.31 -4.16
CA SER A 114 -11.37 5.66 -4.03
C SER A 114 -10.37 6.67 -3.47
N ASN A 115 -9.91 7.61 -4.29
CA ASN A 115 -8.90 8.63 -3.94
C ASN A 115 -7.56 8.04 -3.47
N GLY A 116 -7.18 6.85 -3.96
CA GLY A 116 -5.92 6.25 -3.55
C GLY A 116 -4.72 6.68 -4.39
N CYS A 117 -3.52 6.47 -3.85
CA CYS A 117 -2.26 6.56 -4.59
C CYS A 117 -1.94 5.22 -5.28
N THR A 118 -0.94 5.24 -6.17
CA THR A 118 -0.35 4.05 -6.77
C THR A 118 0.89 3.59 -5.99
N ILE A 119 1.39 2.41 -6.36
CA ILE A 119 2.56 1.77 -5.75
C ILE A 119 3.60 1.50 -6.84
N GLU A 120 4.86 1.77 -6.51
CA GLU A 120 6.03 1.33 -7.25
C GLU A 120 6.64 0.10 -6.57
N ILE A 121 7.07 -0.87 -7.38
CA ILE A 121 7.79 -2.07 -6.92
C ILE A 121 9.24 -1.94 -7.35
N ASP A 122 10.16 -2.00 -6.39
CA ASP A 122 11.60 -2.03 -6.63
C ASP A 122 12.10 -3.47 -6.54
N GLU A 123 12.15 -4.17 -7.67
CA GLU A 123 12.64 -5.55 -7.74
C GLU A 123 14.15 -5.65 -7.45
N SER A 124 14.89 -4.53 -7.40
CA SER A 124 16.35 -4.57 -7.13
C SER A 124 16.70 -4.97 -5.70
N VAL A 125 15.72 -4.93 -4.79
CA VAL A 125 15.89 -5.42 -3.41
C VAL A 125 15.58 -6.90 -3.24
N GLU A 126 15.11 -7.59 -4.29
CA GLU A 126 14.79 -9.01 -4.21
C GLU A 126 16.04 -9.85 -3.90
N THR A 127 15.87 -10.81 -2.99
CA THR A 127 16.91 -11.75 -2.57
C THR A 127 16.26 -13.10 -2.30
N GLU A 128 17.03 -14.10 -1.86
CA GLU A 128 16.43 -15.38 -1.42
C GLU A 128 15.44 -15.20 -0.24
N ASP A 129 15.62 -14.14 0.56
CA ASP A 129 14.78 -13.82 1.72
C ASP A 129 13.74 -12.72 1.46
N ILE A 130 13.77 -12.06 0.29
CA ILE A 130 12.86 -10.96 -0.06
C ILE A 130 12.24 -11.23 -1.43
N ASP A 131 10.91 -11.37 -1.46
CA ASP A 131 10.12 -11.32 -2.69
C ASP A 131 9.08 -10.22 -2.61
N VAL A 132 8.77 -9.58 -3.73
CA VAL A 132 7.73 -8.56 -3.79
C VAL A 132 7.01 -8.61 -5.13
N SER A 133 5.70 -8.39 -5.12
CA SER A 133 4.90 -8.44 -6.34
C SER A 133 3.66 -7.56 -6.25
N ALA A 134 3.38 -6.85 -7.33
CA ALA A 134 2.10 -6.21 -7.54
C ALA A 134 1.03 -7.25 -7.91
N ILE A 135 -0.17 -7.12 -7.33
CA ILE A 135 -1.28 -8.07 -7.58
C ILE A 135 -2.60 -7.41 -7.99
N ALA A 136 -2.69 -6.09 -7.99
CA ALA A 136 -3.80 -5.36 -8.59
C ALA A 136 -3.29 -4.09 -9.29
N PHE A 137 -3.87 -3.76 -10.44
CA PHE A 137 -3.36 -2.71 -11.33
C PHE A 137 -4.45 -1.78 -11.84
N SER A 138 -4.10 -0.52 -12.10
CA SER A 138 -4.96 0.43 -12.81
C SER A 138 -5.30 -0.05 -14.23
N SER A 139 -6.38 0.48 -14.80
CA SER A 139 -6.75 0.20 -16.19
C SER A 139 -5.66 0.64 -17.16
N GLU A 140 -5.44 -0.14 -18.21
CA GLU A 140 -4.58 0.25 -19.32
C GLU A 140 -5.38 1.13 -20.30
N GLY A 141 -4.87 2.32 -20.62
CA GLY A 141 -5.40 3.19 -21.69
C GLY A 141 -6.45 4.22 -21.26
N SER A 142 -7.10 4.07 -20.10
CA SER A 142 -8.10 5.02 -19.58
C SER A 142 -7.77 5.60 -18.21
N ALA A 143 -6.81 5.00 -17.49
CA ALA A 143 -6.35 5.53 -16.22
C ALA A 143 -5.28 6.61 -16.41
N TRP A 144 -5.30 7.57 -15.51
CA TRP A 144 -4.29 8.63 -15.38
C TRP A 144 -4.11 8.94 -13.90
N HIS A 145 -3.04 9.63 -13.54
CA HIS A 145 -2.85 10.09 -12.16
C HIS A 145 -2.52 11.57 -12.11
N LYS A 146 -2.83 12.18 -10.97
CA LYS A 146 -2.26 13.46 -10.59
C LYS A 146 -1.03 13.18 -9.73
N ILE A 147 0.17 13.44 -10.24
CA ILE A 147 1.44 13.11 -9.59
C ILE A 147 2.20 14.38 -9.22
N PHE A 148 2.87 14.35 -8.08
CA PHE A 148 3.79 15.40 -7.65
C PHE A 148 5.19 15.17 -8.22
N ASP A 149 5.72 16.17 -8.94
CA ASP A 149 7.04 16.10 -9.59
C ASP A 149 8.19 16.65 -8.72
N GLY A 150 7.87 17.17 -7.53
CA GLY A 150 8.81 17.85 -6.63
C GLY A 150 8.53 19.33 -6.48
N GLU A 151 7.82 19.95 -7.41
CA GLU A 151 7.44 21.36 -7.39
C GLU A 151 5.91 21.53 -7.47
N ASP A 152 5.26 20.85 -8.42
CA ASP A 152 3.84 20.99 -8.72
C ASP A 152 3.14 19.63 -8.92
N TRP A 153 1.82 19.68 -8.99
CA TRP A 153 0.98 18.52 -9.30
C TRP A 153 0.55 18.55 -10.76
N GLY A 154 0.96 17.55 -11.53
CA GLY A 154 0.63 17.38 -12.94
C GLY A 154 -0.26 16.17 -13.21
N ASP A 155 -1.03 16.21 -14.28
CA ASP A 155 -1.83 15.08 -14.75
C ASP A 155 -1.02 14.29 -15.78
N GLU A 156 -0.83 12.98 -15.55
CA GLU A 156 -0.09 12.10 -16.45
C GLU A 156 -0.87 10.81 -16.76
N PRO A 157 -0.88 10.34 -18.02
CA PRO A 157 -1.48 9.06 -18.36
C PRO A 157 -0.67 7.91 -17.75
N VAL A 158 -1.35 6.89 -17.23
CA VAL A 158 -0.66 5.76 -16.61
C VAL A 158 -0.82 4.49 -17.45
N LYS A 159 0.19 3.62 -17.40
CA LYS A 159 0.17 2.31 -18.04
C LYS A 159 0.22 1.23 -16.96
N LYS A 160 -0.97 0.78 -16.51
CA LYS A 160 -1.11 -0.36 -15.61
C LYS A 160 -0.27 -0.23 -14.33
N LEU A 161 -0.47 0.85 -13.58
CA LEU A 161 0.26 1.07 -12.33
C LEU A 161 -0.27 0.18 -11.20
N PRO A 162 0.60 -0.40 -10.37
CA PRO A 162 0.19 -1.14 -9.18
C PRO A 162 -0.61 -0.29 -8.20
N VAL A 163 -1.59 -0.89 -7.55
CA VAL A 163 -2.35 -0.28 -6.43
C VAL A 163 -2.41 -1.17 -5.18
N LEU A 164 -2.03 -2.43 -5.34
CA LEU A 164 -1.94 -3.44 -4.28
C LEU A 164 -0.67 -4.27 -4.50
N ALA A 165 0.18 -4.32 -3.49
CA ALA A 165 1.41 -5.10 -3.48
C ALA A 165 1.42 -6.10 -2.32
N ILE A 166 2.13 -7.19 -2.54
CA ILE A 166 2.44 -8.21 -1.54
C ILE A 166 3.94 -8.45 -1.52
N GLY A 167 4.47 -8.93 -0.42
CA GLY A 167 5.84 -9.43 -0.38
C GLY A 167 6.08 -10.34 0.81
N HIS A 168 7.17 -11.08 0.76
CA HIS A 168 7.73 -11.82 1.87
C HIS A 168 9.06 -11.19 2.28
N TYR A 169 9.30 -11.19 3.60
CA TYR A 169 10.62 -10.90 4.12
C TYR A 169 10.96 -11.88 5.23
N GLY A 170 11.97 -12.71 5.01
CA GLY A 170 12.27 -13.87 5.85
C GLY A 170 11.03 -14.77 5.97
N LEU A 171 10.53 -14.94 7.19
CA LEU A 171 9.34 -15.76 7.46
C LEU A 171 8.02 -14.97 7.41
N GLY A 172 8.09 -13.64 7.31
CA GLY A 172 6.95 -12.75 7.41
C GLY A 172 6.34 -12.37 6.07
N LYS A 173 5.25 -11.61 6.16
CA LYS A 173 4.45 -11.18 5.02
C LYS A 173 4.15 -9.69 5.08
N ILE A 174 4.13 -9.05 3.93
CA ILE A 174 3.78 -7.66 3.76
C ILE A 174 2.61 -7.58 2.77
N VAL A 175 1.62 -6.77 3.10
CA VAL A 175 0.57 -6.33 2.17
C VAL A 175 0.55 -4.81 2.20
N ALA A 176 0.69 -4.17 1.05
CA ALA A 176 0.66 -2.72 0.92
C ALA A 176 -0.47 -2.29 -0.01
N ILE A 177 -1.28 -1.33 0.43
CA ILE A 177 -2.47 -0.87 -0.29
C ILE A 177 -2.46 0.65 -0.39
N GLY A 178 -2.54 1.18 -1.62
CA GLY A 178 -2.57 2.62 -1.86
C GLY A 178 -3.92 3.29 -1.54
N ASN A 179 -4.84 2.63 -0.83
CA ASN A 179 -6.14 3.21 -0.52
C ASN A 179 -6.75 2.69 0.79
N LEU A 180 -7.03 3.63 1.70
CA LEU A 180 -7.74 3.35 2.95
C LEU A 180 -9.23 3.06 2.76
N SER A 181 -9.84 3.70 1.77
CA SER A 181 -11.29 3.59 1.53
C SER A 181 -11.75 2.17 1.18
N LEU A 182 -10.84 1.30 0.72
CA LEU A 182 -11.09 -0.13 0.56
C LEU A 182 -11.61 -0.80 1.85
N PHE A 183 -11.19 -0.33 3.02
CA PHE A 183 -11.62 -0.86 4.32
C PHE A 183 -12.80 -0.09 4.95
N VAL A 184 -13.08 1.13 4.49
CA VAL A 184 -14.17 1.98 5.04
C VAL A 184 -15.48 1.83 4.25
N LEU A 185 -15.38 1.58 2.95
CA LEU A 185 -16.52 1.55 2.01
C LEU A 185 -16.73 0.17 1.37
N MET A 186 -16.24 -0.89 2.01
CA MET A 186 -16.20 -2.24 1.45
C MET A 186 -17.61 -2.74 1.06
N ARG A 187 -17.97 -2.58 -0.21
CA ARG A 187 -18.96 -3.39 -0.91
C ARG A 187 -18.20 -4.50 -1.63
N ILE A 188 -18.00 -5.63 -0.95
CA ILE A 188 -17.66 -6.86 -1.68
C ILE A 188 -18.91 -7.23 -2.47
N ILE A 189 -18.92 -6.92 -3.77
CA ILE A 189 -19.96 -7.38 -4.68
C ILE A 189 -19.58 -8.80 -5.07
N LYS A 190 -20.02 -9.78 -4.27
CA LYS A 190 -20.05 -11.17 -4.73
C LYS A 190 -21.16 -11.28 -5.77
N SER A 191 -20.82 -11.79 -6.95
CA SER A 191 -21.79 -12.22 -7.96
C SER A 191 -22.60 -13.40 -7.45
#